data_AF-A0A9E1Y1T0-F1
#
_entry.id   AF-A0A9E1Y1T0-F1
#
_cell.length_a   1.000
_cell.length_b   1.000
_cell.length_c   1.000
_cell.angle_alpha   90.00
_cell.angle_beta   90.00
_cell.angle_gamma   90.00
#
_symmetry.space_group_name_H-M   'P 1'
#
loop_
_entity.id
_entity.type
_entity.pdbx_description
1 polymer ?
#
loop_
_entity_poly.entity_id
_entity_poly.type
_entity_poly.pdbx_seq_one_letter_code
_entity_poly.pdbx_strand_id
1 'polypeptide(L)'
;KLLIGETVEEMLQCDLALEHIGIPVLRAAVSCAESHDDFVSRDLFAKILSNEEEHVDWLETQLGLIKHLGLQNFLQSQTATS
;
A
#
# COMPACT_ATOMS: atom_id res chain seq x y z
N LYS A 1 -11.77 -11.29 3.71
CA LYS A 1 -10.82 -12.44 3.78
C LYS A 1 -9.52 -11.87 4.32
N LEU A 2 -8.88 -12.51 5.31
CA LEU A 2 -7.56 -12.07 5.78
C LEU A 2 -6.50 -12.53 4.76
N LEU A 3 -5.59 -11.64 4.40
CA LEU A 3 -4.43 -11.93 3.55
C LEU A 3 -3.22 -12.00 4.48
N ILE A 4 -2.63 -13.19 4.63
CA ILE A 4 -1.50 -13.43 5.52
C ILE A 4 -0.46 -14.19 4.71
N GLY A 5 0.70 -13.56 4.47
CA GLY A 5 1.84 -14.20 3.83
C GLY A 5 2.68 -15.00 4.83
N GLU A 6 3.30 -16.08 4.37
CA GLU A 6 4.23 -16.91 5.15
C GLU A 6 5.69 -16.59 4.84
N THR A 7 5.94 -15.90 3.73
CA THR A 7 7.24 -15.35 3.35
C THR A 7 7.18 -13.83 3.22
N VAL A 8 8.33 -13.15 3.26
CA VAL A 8 8.40 -11.68 3.08
C VAL A 8 7.83 -11.26 1.72
N GLU A 9 8.08 -12.03 0.66
CA GLU A 9 7.51 -11.74 -0.66
C GLU A 9 5.98 -11.87 -0.64
N GLU A 10 5.44 -12.92 -0.04
CA GLU A 10 3.99 -13.10 0.09
C GLU A 10 3.35 -12.03 0.97
N MET A 11 4.02 -11.59 2.05
CA MET A 11 3.54 -10.49 2.90
C MET A 11 3.39 -9.21 2.07
N LEU A 12 4.44 -8.82 1.32
CA LEU A 12 4.41 -7.64 0.46
C LEU A 12 3.33 -7.74 -0.63
N GLN A 13 3.13 -8.92 -1.22
CA GLN A 13 2.06 -9.15 -2.20
C GLN A 13 0.66 -9.08 -1.57
N CYS A 14 0.51 -9.59 -0.34
CA CYS A 14 -0.74 -9.51 0.41
C CYS A 14 -1.09 -8.05 0.73
N ASP A 15 -0.11 -7.27 1.17
CA ASP A 15 -0.27 -5.84 1.46
C ASP A 15 -0.64 -5.08 0.18
N LEU A 16 0.07 -5.32 -0.94
CA LEU A 16 -0.25 -4.67 -2.22
C LEU A 16 -1.66 -5.02 -2.71
N ALA A 17 -2.08 -6.27 -2.54
CA ALA A 17 -3.44 -6.69 -2.87
C ALA A 17 -4.49 -6.00 -1.97
N LEU A 18 -4.16 -5.75 -0.70
CA LEU A 18 -5.03 -5.02 0.21
C LEU A 18 -5.15 -3.55 -0.22
N GLU A 19 -4.05 -2.90 -0.60
CA GLU A 19 -4.08 -1.51 -1.08
C GLU A 19 -4.91 -1.34 -2.35
N HIS A 20 -4.80 -2.29 -3.29
CA HIS A 20 -5.65 -2.30 -4.50
C HIS A 20 -7.15 -2.47 -4.19
N ILE A 21 -7.52 -3.02 -3.03
CA ILE A 21 -8.90 -3.07 -2.55
C ILE A 21 -9.27 -1.77 -1.83
N GLY A 22 -8.36 -1.20 -1.03
CA GLY A 22 -8.59 0.00 -0.21
C GLY A 22 -8.70 1.30 -1.02
N ILE A 23 -7.80 1.51 -2.00
CA ILE A 23 -7.75 2.73 -2.81
C ILE A 23 -9.09 3.05 -3.51
N PRO A 24 -9.77 2.09 -4.18
CA PRO A 24 -11.09 2.34 -4.75
C PRO A 24 -12.13 2.76 -3.72
N VAL A 25 -12.07 2.20 -2.51
CA VAL A 25 -12.99 2.56 -1.40
C VAL A 25 -12.72 3.99 -0.95
N LEU A 26 -11.47 4.40 -0.79
CA LEU A 26 -11.09 5.77 -0.43
C LEU A 26 -11.50 6.78 -1.51
N ARG A 27 -11.31 6.46 -2.79
CA ARG A 27 -11.78 7.30 -3.90
C ARG A 27 -13.30 7.48 -3.89
N ALA A 28 -14.04 6.40 -3.61
CA ALA A 28 -15.49 6.47 -3.45
C ALA A 28 -15.90 7.30 -2.22
N ALA A 29 -15.16 7.19 -1.11
CA ALA A 29 -15.41 7.96 0.11
C ALA A 29 -15.16 9.46 -0.09
N VAL A 30 -14.07 9.84 -0.78
CA VAL A 30 -13.82 11.24 -1.20
C VAL A 30 -14.99 11.78 -2.01
N SER A 31 -15.44 11.04 -3.03
CA SER A 31 -16.53 11.50 -3.89
C SER A 31 -17.88 11.57 -3.14
N CYS A 32 -18.12 10.66 -2.20
CA CYS A 32 -19.31 10.67 -1.36
C CYS A 32 -19.34 11.90 -0.44
N ALA A 33 -18.23 12.18 0.24
CA ALA A 33 -18.10 13.33 1.13
C ALA A 33 -18.29 14.67 0.38
N GLU A 34 -17.68 14.79 -0.81
CA GLU A 34 -17.87 15.95 -1.69
C GLU A 34 -19.34 16.15 -2.08
N SER A 35 -20.06 15.06 -2.40
CA SER A 35 -21.48 15.16 -2.79
C SER A 35 -22.45 15.59 -1.67
N HIS A 36 -21.98 15.61 -0.42
CA HIS A 36 -22.74 16.04 0.76
C HIS A 36 -22.17 17.31 1.41
N ASP A 37 -21.27 18.03 0.72
CA ASP A 37 -20.56 19.21 1.25
C ASP A 37 -19.78 18.93 2.56
N ASP A 38 -19.39 17.67 2.82
CA ASP A 38 -18.57 17.27 3.97
C ASP A 38 -17.07 17.41 3.65
N PHE A 39 -16.60 18.65 3.62
CA PHE A 39 -15.22 18.96 3.23
C PHE A 39 -14.16 18.44 4.21
N VAL A 40 -14.50 18.30 5.50
CA VAL A 40 -13.54 17.82 6.51
C VAL A 40 -13.28 16.32 6.33
N SER A 41 -14.32 15.52 6.14
CA SER A 41 -14.16 14.09 5.84
C SER A 41 -13.51 13.89 4.47
N ARG A 42 -13.89 14.72 3.47
CA ARG A 42 -13.29 14.67 2.13
C ARG A 42 -11.77 14.85 2.19
N ASP A 43 -11.29 15.85 2.92
CA ASP A 43 -9.85 16.12 3.06
C ASP A 43 -9.12 15.02 3.83
N LEU A 44 -9.77 14.45 4.86
CA LEU A 44 -9.24 13.29 5.58
C LEU A 44 -9.08 12.08 4.64
N PHE A 45 -10.11 11.71 3.89
CA PHE A 45 -10.05 10.59 2.96
C PHE A 45 -9.04 10.83 1.85
N ALA A 46 -8.93 12.05 1.33
CA ALA A 46 -7.95 12.41 0.31
C ALA A 46 -6.51 12.29 0.83
N LYS A 47 -6.26 12.69 2.08
CA LYS A 47 -4.95 12.53 2.73
C LYS A 47 -4.59 11.05 2.90
N ILE A 48 -5.53 10.22 3.36
CA ILE A 48 -5.32 8.79 3.49
C ILE A 48 -5.06 8.17 2.11
N LEU A 49 -5.86 8.51 1.10
CA LEU A 49 -5.67 8.05 -0.28
C LEU A 49 -4.26 8.34 -0.80
N SER A 50 -3.75 9.56 -0.59
CA SER A 50 -2.38 9.92 -1.00
C SER A 50 -1.34 9.03 -0.32
N ASN A 51 -1.50 8.75 0.99
CA ASN A 51 -0.59 7.88 1.71
C ASN A 51 -0.63 6.44 1.19
N GLU A 52 -1.82 5.91 0.85
CA GLU A 52 -1.94 4.55 0.31
C GLU A 52 -1.35 4.45 -1.11
N GLU A 53 -1.46 5.51 -1.93
CA GLU A 53 -0.80 5.55 -3.24
C GLU A 53 0.73 5.59 -3.12
N GLU A 54 1.28 6.31 -2.13
CA GLU A 54 2.71 6.24 -1.79
C GLU A 54 3.11 4.86 -1.27
N HIS A 55 2.23 4.21 -0.49
CA HIS A 55 2.48 2.86 0.02
C HIS A 55 2.51 1.82 -1.11
N VAL A 56 1.62 1.94 -2.12
CA VAL A 56 1.66 1.12 -3.33
C VAL A 56 2.99 1.26 -4.06
N ASP A 57 3.47 2.49 -4.29
CA ASP A 57 4.75 2.74 -4.96
C ASP A 57 5.92 2.09 -4.21
N TRP A 58 5.92 2.20 -2.88
CA TRP A 58 6.89 1.52 -2.04
C TRP A 58 6.82 0.00 -2.21
N LEU A 59 5.64 -0.60 -2.09
CA LEU A 59 5.44 -2.06 -2.22
C LEU A 59 5.88 -2.58 -3.59
N GLU A 60 5.52 -1.89 -4.67
CA GLU A 60 5.93 -2.21 -6.04
C GLU A 60 7.45 -2.12 -6.20
N THR A 61 8.07 -1.10 -5.60
CA THR A 61 9.53 -0.97 -5.56
C THR A 61 10.18 -2.14 -4.82
N GLN A 62 9.67 -2.53 -3.65
CA GLN A 62 10.23 -3.65 -2.89
C GLN A 62 10.12 -4.98 -3.66
N LEU A 63 8.96 -5.25 -4.27
CA LEU A 63 8.76 -6.44 -5.12
C LEU A 63 9.65 -6.39 -6.36
N GLY A 64 9.84 -5.21 -6.93
CA GLY A 64 10.81 -4.95 -7.99
C GLY A 64 12.24 -5.29 -7.56
N LEU A 65 12.67 -4.86 -6.37
CA LEU A 65 13.99 -5.17 -5.82
C LEU A 65 14.18 -6.68 -5.59
N ILE A 66 13.16 -7.36 -5.04
CA ILE A 66 13.17 -8.83 -4.89
C ILE A 66 13.40 -9.50 -6.25
N LYS A 67 12.70 -9.04 -7.31
CA LYS A 67 12.85 -9.58 -8.67
C LYS A 67 14.26 -9.38 -9.24
N HIS A 68 14.89 -8.24 -8.98
CA HIS A 68 16.22 -7.92 -9.54
C HIS A 68 17.38 -8.52 -8.75
N LEU A 69 17.27 -8.56 -7.42
CA LEU A 69 18.36 -8.99 -6.53
C LEU A 69 18.25 -10.46 -6.13
N GLY A 70 17.06 -11.04 -6.24
CA GLY A 70 16.68 -12.29 -5.60
C GLY A 70 16.34 -12.09 -4.11
N LEU A 71 15.44 -12.94 -3.60
CA LEU A 71 14.91 -12.81 -2.24
C LEU A 71 16.00 -12.79 -1.16
N GLN A 72 17.02 -13.65 -1.25
CA GLN A 72 18.07 -13.72 -0.23
C GLN A 72 18.87 -12.41 -0.11
N ASN A 73 19.27 -11.80 -1.23
CA ASN A 73 20.05 -10.56 -1.23
C ASN A 73 19.20 -9.37 -0.77
N PHE A 74 17.93 -9.34 -1.17
CA PHE A 74 16.97 -8.35 -0.65
C PHE A 74 16.83 -8.47 0.87
N LEU A 75 16.62 -9.67 1.41
CA LEU A 75 16.51 -9.87 2.85
C LEU A 75 17.79 -9.44 3.58
N GLN A 76 18.96 -9.72 3.01
CA GLN A 76 20.21 -9.24 3.57
C GLN A 76 20.28 -7.71 3.63
N SER A 77 19.87 -6.99 2.57
CA SER A 77 19.88 -5.52 2.57
C SER A 77 18.95 -4.90 3.61
N GLN A 78 17.87 -5.61 3.99
CA GLN A 78 16.92 -5.15 5.02
C GLN A 78 17.42 -5.36 6.45
N THR A 79 18.53 -6.07 6.67
CA THR A 79 19.10 -6.30 8.01
C THR A 79 20.15 -5.27 8.43
N ALA A 80 20.59 -4.39 7.53
CA ALA A 80 21.59 -3.39 7.83
C ALA A 80 20.99 -2.29 8.72
N THR A 81 21.47 -2.19 9.96
CA THR A 81 21.14 -1.12 10.88
C THR A 81 21.89 0.17 10.49
N SER A 82 21.16 1.28 10.34
CA SER A 82 21.72 2.64 10.41
C SER A 82 21.80 3.11 11.85
#